data_AF-A3VX12-F1
#
_entry.id   AF-A3VX12-F1
#
_cell.length_a   1.000
_cell.length_b   1.000
_cell.length_c   1.000
_cell.angle_alpha   90.00
_cell.angle_beta   90.00
_cell.angle_gamma   90.00
#
_symmetry.space_group_name_H-M   'P 1'
#
loop_
_entity.id
_entity.type
_entity.pdbx_description
1 polymer ?
#
loop_
_entity_poly.entity_id
_entity_poly.type
_entity_poly.pdbx_seq_one_letter_code
_entity_poly.pdbx_strand_id
1 'polypeptide(L)'
;MKGIVTLLVAALPALAQAQAVPSERIEEFVGVMAEHACRMSPYQADKVMPDAGFADKDESKAITEQLITEERARILDGQLVVFGGACGGKLDYSGRERFFAAIADNNCAMTIEEAKLLLPRVGVEITEVQLLMDKMERMSEIRVSDDQKAVFLEQSLCDKFKGLSADMMKSNPETAVAPRNPAQLRTDLIAYMKTVDCKLGRTDADSQLPAAGFTTKELRPVIGKMIADGEAVMNVDDDSLTLSQEVCSE
;
A
#
# COMPACT_ATOMS: atom_id res chain seq x y z
N MET A 1 17.57 73.89 -1.04
CA MET A 1 16.64 72.86 -0.54
C MET A 1 16.67 71.71 -1.54
N LYS A 2 17.18 70.54 -1.13
CA LYS A 2 16.43 69.27 -1.01
C LYS A 2 15.78 68.81 -2.33
N GLY A 3 16.04 67.63 -2.88
CA GLY A 3 16.75 66.49 -2.32
C GLY A 3 17.01 65.41 -3.38
N ILE A 4 18.01 64.60 -3.09
CA ILE A 4 18.40 63.39 -3.80
C ILE A 4 17.31 62.34 -3.54
N VAL A 5 16.67 61.83 -4.60
CA VAL A 5 15.79 60.65 -4.53
C VAL A 5 16.65 59.44 -4.86
N THR A 6 17.11 58.76 -3.82
CA THR A 6 17.78 57.46 -3.93
C THR A 6 16.70 56.39 -4.11
N LEU A 7 16.61 55.78 -5.30
CA LEU A 7 15.80 54.57 -5.50
C LEU A 7 16.47 53.40 -4.77
N LEU A 8 15.81 52.91 -3.72
CA LEU A 8 16.09 51.62 -3.10
C LEU A 8 15.52 50.51 -3.99
N VAL A 9 16.39 49.75 -4.65
CA VAL A 9 16.05 48.46 -5.26
C VAL A 9 15.94 47.45 -4.12
N ALA A 10 14.72 47.10 -3.73
CA ALA A 10 14.47 46.00 -2.80
C ALA A 10 14.75 44.68 -3.54
N ALA A 11 15.81 43.97 -3.13
CA ALA A 11 16.03 42.58 -3.50
C ALA A 11 14.95 41.72 -2.84
N LEU A 12 13.99 41.23 -3.62
CA LEU A 12 13.06 40.19 -3.19
C LEU A 12 13.84 38.88 -3.00
N PRO A 13 13.68 38.17 -1.87
CA PRO A 13 14.25 36.84 -1.73
C PRO A 13 13.58 35.91 -2.74
N ALA A 14 14.39 35.27 -3.57
CA ALA A 14 13.94 34.18 -4.43
C ALA A 14 13.35 33.10 -3.53
N LEU A 15 12.02 32.93 -3.58
CA LEU A 15 11.36 31.74 -3.07
C LEU A 15 11.93 30.56 -3.86
N ALA A 16 12.71 29.73 -3.18
CA ALA A 16 13.18 28.45 -3.72
C ALA A 16 11.94 27.67 -4.18
N GLN A 17 11.74 27.59 -5.49
CA GLN A 17 10.76 26.67 -6.06
C GLN A 17 11.24 25.27 -5.69
N ALA A 18 10.47 24.55 -4.88
CA ALA A 18 10.63 23.11 -4.75
C ALA A 18 10.58 22.57 -6.19
N GLN A 19 11.72 22.07 -6.67
CA GLN A 19 11.80 21.54 -8.02
C GLN A 19 10.87 20.35 -8.06
N ALA A 20 9.79 20.45 -8.84
CA ALA A 20 8.87 19.35 -9.06
C ALA A 20 9.68 18.18 -9.65
N VAL A 21 9.51 16.99 -9.06
CA VAL A 21 10.20 15.80 -9.55
C VAL A 21 9.70 15.52 -10.98
N PRO A 22 10.61 15.27 -11.96
CA PRO A 22 10.21 14.94 -13.32
C PRO A 22 9.36 13.66 -13.36
N SER A 23 8.26 13.67 -14.11
CA SER A 23 7.35 12.51 -14.19
C SER A 23 8.01 11.23 -14.71
N GLU A 24 8.94 11.34 -15.67
CA GLU A 24 9.73 10.20 -16.16
C GLU A 24 10.51 9.54 -15.03
N ARG A 25 11.07 10.34 -14.14
CA ARG A 25 11.88 9.87 -13.02
C ARG A 25 11.04 9.15 -11.95
N ILE A 26 9.79 9.60 -11.77
CA ILE A 26 8.81 8.92 -10.94
C ILE A 26 8.49 7.54 -11.52
N GLU A 27 8.24 7.43 -12.83
CA GLU A 27 7.92 6.15 -13.45
C GLU A 27 9.11 5.17 -13.46
N GLU A 28 10.34 5.66 -13.60
CA GLU A 28 11.54 4.84 -13.40
C GLU A 28 11.61 4.27 -11.98
N PHE A 29 11.33 5.10 -10.95
CA PHE A 29 11.29 4.66 -9.55
C PHE A 29 10.20 3.60 -9.33
N VAL A 30 9.02 3.81 -9.92
CA VAL A 30 7.92 2.83 -9.89
C VAL A 30 8.32 1.53 -10.60
N GLY A 31 9.09 1.61 -11.68
CA GLY A 31 9.66 0.45 -12.38
C GLY A 31 10.56 -0.40 -11.47
N VAL A 32 11.45 0.22 -10.71
CA VAL A 32 12.28 -0.47 -9.71
C VAL A 32 11.42 -1.13 -8.64
N MET A 33 10.41 -0.42 -8.15
CA MET A 33 9.46 -0.99 -7.19
C MET A 33 8.72 -2.22 -7.76
N ALA A 34 8.41 -2.23 -9.05
CA ALA A 34 7.71 -3.34 -9.70
C ALA A 34 8.53 -4.63 -9.74
N GLU A 35 9.85 -4.54 -9.86
CA GLU A 35 10.76 -5.69 -9.77
C GLU A 35 10.75 -6.32 -8.36
N HIS A 36 10.33 -5.54 -7.36
CA HIS A 36 10.23 -5.96 -5.96
C HIS A 36 8.78 -6.10 -5.50
N ALA A 37 7.91 -6.62 -6.37
CA ALA A 37 6.50 -6.86 -6.07
C ALA A 37 5.77 -5.63 -5.52
N CYS A 38 6.20 -4.43 -5.92
CA CYS A 38 5.60 -3.14 -5.59
C CYS A 38 5.57 -2.78 -4.11
N ARG A 39 6.43 -3.45 -3.34
CA ARG A 39 6.57 -3.26 -1.91
C ARG A 39 8.04 -3.36 -1.55
N MET A 40 8.55 -2.36 -0.83
CA MET A 40 9.95 -2.33 -0.46
C MET A 40 10.10 -1.84 0.98
N SER A 41 10.89 -2.58 1.78
CA SER A 41 11.28 -2.13 3.11
C SER A 41 12.39 -1.07 3.04
N PRO A 42 12.59 -0.25 4.09
CA PRO A 42 13.70 0.70 4.13
C PRO A 42 15.06 0.05 3.92
N TYR A 43 15.26 -1.15 4.48
CA TYR A 43 16.48 -1.93 4.31
C TYR A 43 16.71 -2.34 2.85
N GLN A 44 15.68 -2.85 2.18
CA GLN A 44 15.76 -3.18 0.76
C GLN A 44 15.99 -1.93 -0.07
N ALA A 45 15.32 -0.81 0.24
CA ALA A 45 15.50 0.45 -0.47
C ALA A 45 16.95 0.96 -0.37
N ASP A 46 17.59 0.88 0.80
CA ASP A 46 18.98 1.26 0.99
C ASP A 46 19.97 0.41 0.16
N LYS A 47 19.58 -0.81 -0.25
CA LYS A 47 20.39 -1.69 -1.10
C LYS A 47 20.08 -1.57 -2.58
N VAL A 48 18.79 -1.53 -2.93
CA VAL A 48 18.30 -1.63 -4.31
C VAL A 48 18.32 -0.28 -5.00
N MET A 49 17.84 0.77 -4.33
CA MET A 49 17.64 2.08 -4.96
C MET A 49 18.94 2.70 -5.48
N PRO A 50 20.08 2.65 -4.77
CA PRO A 50 21.34 3.18 -5.28
C PRO A 50 21.80 2.50 -6.58
N ASP A 51 21.70 1.17 -6.66
CA ASP A 51 22.10 0.40 -7.83
C ASP A 51 21.17 0.65 -9.03
N ALA A 52 19.89 0.96 -8.75
CA ALA A 52 18.92 1.35 -9.76
C ALA A 52 19.02 2.83 -10.19
N GLY A 53 20.04 3.55 -9.70
CA GLY A 53 20.31 4.94 -10.05
C GLY A 53 19.63 5.98 -9.15
N PHE A 54 18.97 5.58 -8.06
CA PHE A 54 18.33 6.44 -7.06
C PHE A 54 19.19 6.53 -5.79
N ALA A 55 20.50 6.79 -5.95
CA ALA A 55 21.43 6.90 -4.83
C ALA A 55 21.24 8.19 -4.00
N ASP A 56 20.60 9.21 -4.58
CA ASP A 56 20.24 10.43 -3.87
C ASP A 56 18.99 10.20 -3.00
N LYS A 57 19.17 10.31 -1.68
CA LYS A 57 18.10 10.14 -0.70
C LYS A 57 17.09 11.28 -0.72
N ASP A 58 17.51 12.49 -1.08
CA ASP A 58 16.60 13.63 -1.19
C ASP A 58 15.70 13.49 -2.44
N GLU A 59 16.25 12.99 -3.55
CA GLU A 59 15.48 12.63 -4.74
C GLU A 59 14.45 11.53 -4.43
N SER A 60 14.89 10.41 -3.86
CA SER A 60 14.02 9.28 -3.52
C SER A 60 12.91 9.67 -2.55
N LYS A 61 13.23 10.55 -1.59
CA LYS A 61 12.26 11.10 -0.65
C LYS A 61 11.23 11.99 -1.35
N ALA A 62 11.67 12.90 -2.23
CA ALA A 62 10.77 13.77 -2.98
C ALA A 62 9.81 12.97 -3.88
N ILE A 63 10.32 11.92 -4.57
CA ILE A 63 9.50 11.00 -5.36
C ILE A 63 8.47 10.30 -4.46
N THR A 64 8.91 9.77 -3.32
CA THR A 64 8.03 9.06 -2.37
C THR A 64 6.92 9.97 -1.83
N GLU A 65 7.25 11.20 -1.43
CA GLU A 65 6.28 12.19 -0.96
C GLU A 65 5.27 12.56 -2.04
N GLN A 66 5.72 12.70 -3.29
CA GLN A 66 4.85 12.96 -4.42
C GLN A 66 3.90 11.79 -4.70
N LEU A 67 4.42 10.55 -4.76
CA LEU A 67 3.59 9.36 -4.96
C LEU A 67 2.54 9.19 -3.84
N ILE A 68 2.90 9.48 -2.58
CA ILE A 68 1.95 9.46 -1.46
C ILE A 68 0.87 10.54 -1.62
N THR A 69 1.26 11.75 -2.01
CA THR A 69 0.35 12.87 -2.24
C THR A 69 -0.63 12.58 -3.39
N GLU A 70 -0.15 11.91 -4.44
CA GLU A 70 -0.93 11.45 -5.58
C GLU A 70 -1.75 10.19 -5.29
N GLU A 71 -1.71 9.67 -4.05
CA GLU A 71 -2.37 8.43 -3.64
C GLU A 71 -1.89 7.18 -4.41
N ARG A 72 -0.72 7.28 -5.05
CA ARG A 72 -0.01 6.23 -5.79
C ARG A 72 1.02 5.49 -4.94
N ALA A 73 1.21 5.85 -3.67
CA ALA A 73 1.98 5.06 -2.72
C ALA A 73 1.48 5.25 -1.30
N ARG A 74 1.77 4.28 -0.42
CA ARG A 74 1.50 4.36 1.03
C ARG A 74 2.55 3.60 1.82
N ILE A 75 2.72 4.03 3.08
CA ILE A 75 3.49 3.24 4.04
C ILE A 75 2.56 2.25 4.73
N LEU A 76 2.76 0.96 4.50
CA LEU A 76 2.02 -0.13 5.14
C LEU A 76 3.02 -1.05 5.84
N ASP A 77 2.82 -1.28 7.14
CA ASP A 77 3.71 -2.12 7.98
C ASP A 77 5.19 -1.68 7.93
N GLY A 78 5.44 -0.37 7.83
CA GLY A 78 6.79 0.19 7.72
C GLY A 78 7.44 0.04 6.35
N GLN A 79 6.71 -0.42 5.34
CA GLN A 79 7.18 -0.57 3.96
C GLN A 79 6.52 0.43 3.04
N LEU A 80 7.24 0.92 2.03
CA LEU A 80 6.66 1.66 0.94
C LEU A 80 5.96 0.68 0.00
N VAL A 81 4.67 0.90 -0.24
CA VAL A 81 3.85 0.16 -1.19
C VAL A 81 3.39 1.12 -2.26
N VAL A 82 3.67 0.79 -3.52
CA VAL A 82 3.37 1.64 -4.69
C VAL A 82 2.22 1.03 -5.48
N PHE A 83 1.37 1.88 -6.03
CA PHE A 83 0.18 1.56 -6.79
C PHE A 83 0.20 2.31 -8.14
N GLY A 84 -0.27 1.66 -9.20
CA GLY A 84 -0.34 2.22 -10.55
C GLY A 84 0.99 2.18 -11.31
N GLY A 85 0.94 2.48 -12.62
CA GLY A 85 2.09 2.32 -13.51
C GLY A 85 2.51 0.84 -13.59
N ALA A 86 3.82 0.57 -13.59
CA ALA A 86 4.34 -0.80 -13.54
C ALA A 86 3.92 -1.58 -12.27
N CYS A 87 3.46 -0.87 -11.23
CA CYS A 87 2.96 -1.42 -9.99
C CYS A 87 1.44 -1.50 -9.84
N GLY A 88 0.71 -1.02 -10.85
CA GLY A 88 -0.65 -1.46 -11.05
C GLY A 88 -0.60 -2.85 -11.66
N GLY A 89 -1.51 -3.75 -11.27
CA GLY A 89 -1.84 -4.88 -12.15
C GLY A 89 -2.26 -4.36 -13.52
N LYS A 90 -2.72 -5.23 -14.43
CA LYS A 90 -3.14 -4.87 -15.81
C LYS A 90 -4.25 -3.81 -15.93
N LEU A 91 -4.65 -3.19 -14.82
CA LEU A 91 -5.49 -2.03 -14.72
C LEU A 91 -4.92 -1.02 -13.70
N ASP A 92 -4.56 0.17 -14.19
CA ASP A 92 -3.96 1.33 -13.51
C ASP A 92 -4.85 2.00 -12.43
N TYR A 93 -5.54 1.24 -11.58
CA TYR A 93 -6.54 1.82 -10.66
C TYR A 93 -6.05 1.87 -9.21
N SER A 94 -6.10 3.08 -8.64
CA SER A 94 -5.91 3.36 -7.21
C SER A 94 -6.95 2.66 -6.33
N GLY A 95 -6.71 2.55 -5.02
CA GLY A 95 -7.69 2.00 -4.06
C GLY A 95 -9.06 2.69 -4.13
N ARG A 96 -9.07 4.02 -4.37
CA ARG A 96 -10.28 4.81 -4.61
C ARG A 96 -11.00 4.42 -5.90
N GLU A 97 -10.27 4.20 -6.98
CA GLU A 97 -10.86 3.80 -8.27
C GLU A 97 -11.38 2.36 -8.26
N ARG A 98 -10.71 1.47 -7.52
CA ARG A 98 -11.20 0.11 -7.26
C ARG A 98 -12.46 0.13 -6.40
N PHE A 99 -12.54 1.03 -5.42
CA PHE A 99 -13.76 1.29 -4.66
C PHE A 99 -14.90 1.79 -5.57
N PHE A 100 -14.61 2.74 -6.48
CA PHE A 100 -15.61 3.22 -7.45
C PHE A 100 -16.09 2.12 -8.39
N ALA A 101 -15.19 1.28 -8.92
CA ALA A 101 -15.57 0.16 -9.78
C ALA A 101 -16.47 -0.85 -9.06
N ALA A 102 -16.20 -1.15 -7.78
CA ALA A 102 -17.05 -2.03 -6.99
C ALA A 102 -18.48 -1.47 -6.82
N ILE A 103 -18.63 -0.16 -6.55
CA ILE A 103 -19.95 0.47 -6.44
C ILE A 103 -20.63 0.57 -7.81
N ALA A 104 -19.88 0.92 -8.87
CA ALA A 104 -20.41 1.06 -10.22
C ALA A 104 -21.02 -0.25 -10.73
N ASP A 105 -20.32 -1.38 -10.50
CA ASP A 105 -20.81 -2.71 -10.87
C ASP A 105 -21.91 -3.23 -9.94
N ASN A 106 -22.10 -2.61 -8.78
CA ASN A 106 -23.24 -2.84 -7.89
C ASN A 106 -24.40 -1.85 -8.15
N ASN A 107 -24.61 -1.44 -9.40
CA ASN A 107 -25.66 -0.48 -9.80
C ASN A 107 -25.51 0.90 -9.16
N CYS A 108 -24.28 1.43 -9.10
CA CYS A 108 -23.95 2.75 -8.55
C CYS A 108 -24.31 2.94 -7.07
N ALA A 109 -24.67 1.89 -6.35
CA ALA A 109 -25.05 1.94 -4.94
C ALA A 109 -24.48 0.72 -4.23
N MET A 110 -24.03 0.88 -2.98
CA MET A 110 -23.49 -0.23 -2.22
C MET A 110 -23.76 -0.04 -0.74
N THR A 111 -24.35 -1.05 -0.12
CA THR A 111 -24.56 -1.10 1.33
C THR A 111 -23.29 -1.53 2.05
N ILE A 112 -23.22 -1.29 3.36
CA ILE A 112 -22.09 -1.75 4.19
C ILE A 112 -21.92 -3.28 4.12
N GLU A 113 -23.00 -4.05 4.10
CA GLU A 113 -22.93 -5.51 4.03
C GLU A 113 -22.42 -5.99 2.67
N GLU A 114 -22.83 -5.35 1.59
CA GLU A 114 -22.29 -5.61 0.25
C GLU A 114 -20.82 -5.20 0.16
N ALA A 115 -20.44 -4.06 0.75
CA ALA A 115 -19.06 -3.59 0.78
C ALA A 115 -18.10 -4.60 1.43
N LYS A 116 -18.52 -5.23 2.54
CA LYS A 116 -17.74 -6.30 3.20
C LYS A 116 -17.50 -7.50 2.28
N LEU A 117 -18.43 -7.77 1.35
CA LEU A 117 -18.34 -8.90 0.43
C LEU A 117 -17.59 -8.57 -0.86
N LEU A 118 -17.76 -7.35 -1.38
CA LEU A 118 -17.32 -6.96 -2.72
C LEU A 118 -15.94 -6.28 -2.71
N LEU A 119 -15.65 -5.44 -1.73
CA LEU A 119 -14.39 -4.67 -1.70
C LEU A 119 -13.13 -5.53 -1.61
N PRO A 120 -13.09 -6.61 -0.80
CA PRO A 120 -11.90 -7.47 -0.76
C PRO A 120 -11.59 -8.09 -2.13
N ARG A 121 -12.63 -8.39 -2.93
CA ARG A 121 -12.47 -8.99 -4.25
C ARG A 121 -11.72 -8.08 -5.22
N VAL A 122 -11.87 -6.76 -5.07
CA VAL A 122 -11.14 -5.77 -5.86
C VAL A 122 -9.91 -5.22 -5.11
N GLY A 123 -9.49 -5.86 -4.02
CA GLY A 123 -8.29 -5.47 -3.27
C GLY A 123 -8.43 -4.16 -2.52
N VAL A 124 -9.64 -3.91 -1.99
CA VAL A 124 -9.95 -2.73 -1.20
C VAL A 124 -10.41 -3.18 0.19
N GLU A 125 -9.76 -2.63 1.23
CA GLU A 125 -10.15 -2.90 2.62
C GLU A 125 -11.19 -1.88 3.08
N ILE A 126 -12.19 -2.34 3.84
CA ILE A 126 -13.29 -1.45 4.28
C ILE A 126 -12.80 -0.33 5.21
N THR A 127 -11.81 -0.62 6.04
CA THR A 127 -11.18 0.36 6.94
C THR A 127 -10.42 1.43 6.17
N GLU A 128 -9.86 1.07 5.00
CA GLU A 128 -9.18 1.99 4.10
C GLU A 128 -10.17 2.98 3.47
N VAL A 129 -11.32 2.47 3.04
CA VAL A 129 -12.39 3.27 2.43
C VAL A 129 -13.00 4.23 3.44
N GLN A 130 -13.25 3.78 4.67
CA GLN A 130 -13.84 4.62 5.72
C GLN A 130 -13.06 5.91 5.96
N LEU A 131 -11.73 5.86 5.92
CA LEU A 131 -10.87 7.04 6.05
C LEU A 131 -10.98 8.01 4.87
N LEU A 132 -11.40 7.52 3.71
CA LEU A 132 -11.52 8.29 2.47
C LEU A 132 -12.96 8.77 2.22
N MET A 133 -13.97 8.16 2.85
CA MET A 133 -15.39 8.50 2.63
C MET A 133 -15.68 9.98 2.88
N ASP A 134 -15.20 10.54 3.99
CA ASP A 134 -15.38 11.96 4.29
C ASP A 134 -14.78 12.87 3.21
N LYS A 135 -13.65 12.48 2.62
CA LYS A 135 -13.01 13.24 1.53
C LYS A 135 -13.83 13.11 0.24
N MET A 136 -14.23 11.89 -0.12
CA MET A 136 -15.00 11.62 -1.34
C MET A 136 -16.38 12.30 -1.30
N GLU A 137 -17.02 12.35 -0.14
CA GLU A 137 -18.28 13.08 0.05
C GLU A 137 -18.09 14.59 -0.11
N ARG A 138 -17.04 15.17 0.49
CA ARG A 138 -16.70 16.60 0.29
C ARG A 138 -16.40 16.95 -1.17
N MET A 139 -15.79 16.02 -1.90
CA MET A 139 -15.49 16.16 -3.33
C MET A 139 -16.70 15.87 -4.23
N SER A 140 -17.85 15.51 -3.66
CA SER A 140 -19.07 15.11 -4.40
C SER A 140 -18.87 13.88 -5.31
N GLU A 141 -17.89 13.04 -5.00
CA GLU A 141 -17.63 11.78 -5.72
C GLU A 141 -18.60 10.70 -5.26
N ILE A 142 -19.01 10.74 -3.99
CA ILE A 142 -20.00 9.85 -3.41
C ILE A 142 -21.04 10.63 -2.60
N ARG A 143 -22.18 10.00 -2.34
CA ARG A 143 -23.17 10.44 -1.37
C ARG A 143 -23.47 9.29 -0.41
N VAL A 144 -23.55 9.58 0.88
CA VAL A 144 -23.96 8.60 1.89
C VAL A 144 -25.47 8.74 2.16
N SER A 145 -26.17 7.63 2.42
CA SER A 145 -27.57 7.68 2.86
C SER A 145 -27.70 8.35 4.23
N ASP A 146 -28.89 8.89 4.53
CA ASP A 146 -29.15 9.56 5.82
C ASP A 146 -28.95 8.63 7.04
N ASP A 147 -29.14 7.33 6.85
CA ASP A 147 -28.92 6.30 7.86
C ASP A 147 -27.49 5.74 7.88
N GLN A 148 -26.60 6.26 7.02
CA GLN A 148 -25.21 5.87 6.84
C GLN A 148 -25.00 4.39 6.45
N LYS A 149 -26.02 3.72 5.91
CA LYS A 149 -25.93 2.30 5.53
C LYS A 149 -25.61 2.04 4.08
N ALA A 150 -25.74 3.06 3.22
CA ALA A 150 -25.51 2.94 1.79
C ALA A 150 -24.66 4.10 1.28
N VAL A 151 -23.80 3.79 0.32
CA VAL A 151 -23.00 4.73 -0.44
C VAL A 151 -23.48 4.71 -1.88
N PHE A 152 -23.71 5.89 -2.45
CA PHE A 152 -24.08 6.10 -3.84
C PHE A 152 -22.92 6.78 -4.53
N LEU A 153 -22.49 6.23 -5.66
CA LEU A 153 -21.46 6.82 -6.51
C LEU A 153 -22.10 7.89 -7.40
N GLU A 154 -21.40 9.00 -7.61
CA GLU A 154 -21.82 10.02 -8.57
C GLU A 154 -21.98 9.39 -9.97
N GLN A 155 -22.98 9.85 -10.73
CA GLN A 155 -23.41 9.18 -11.96
C GLN A 155 -22.30 9.12 -13.03
N SER A 156 -21.56 10.21 -13.24
CA SER A 156 -20.47 10.25 -14.21
C SER A 156 -19.32 9.30 -13.83
N LEU A 157 -19.03 9.17 -12.54
CA LEU A 157 -18.08 8.17 -12.04
C LEU A 157 -18.63 6.75 -12.18
N CYS A 158 -19.91 6.53 -11.91
CA CYS A 158 -20.52 5.23 -12.10
C CYS A 158 -20.42 4.76 -13.54
N ASP A 159 -20.76 5.61 -14.50
CA ASP A 159 -20.68 5.27 -15.92
C ASP A 159 -19.22 5.05 -16.36
N LYS A 160 -18.28 5.82 -15.83
CA LYS A 160 -16.84 5.68 -16.11
C LYS A 160 -16.27 4.35 -15.62
N PHE A 161 -16.65 3.90 -14.43
CA PHE A 161 -16.02 2.74 -13.78
C PHE A 161 -16.79 1.42 -13.95
N LYS A 162 -17.93 1.45 -14.63
CA LYS A 162 -18.76 0.27 -14.91
C LYS A 162 -18.02 -0.76 -15.78
N GLY A 163 -18.09 -2.01 -15.38
CA GLY A 163 -17.50 -3.18 -16.01
C GLY A 163 -16.08 -3.50 -15.57
N LEU A 164 -15.45 -2.67 -14.74
CA LEU A 164 -14.04 -2.80 -14.40
C LEU A 164 -13.75 -3.73 -13.22
N SER A 165 -14.72 -3.98 -12.33
CA SER A 165 -14.47 -4.79 -11.13
C SER A 165 -14.08 -6.24 -11.47
N ALA A 166 -14.66 -6.81 -12.55
CA ALA A 166 -14.37 -8.18 -12.97
C ALA A 166 -12.91 -8.36 -13.42
N ASP A 167 -12.33 -7.35 -14.06
CA ASP A 167 -10.95 -7.40 -14.49
C ASP A 167 -10.00 -7.09 -13.32
N MET A 168 -10.40 -6.20 -12.39
CA MET A 168 -9.67 -5.97 -11.13
C MET A 168 -9.60 -7.26 -10.28
N MET A 169 -10.70 -8.01 -10.19
CA MET A 169 -10.75 -9.30 -9.49
C MET A 169 -9.79 -10.34 -10.07
N LYS A 170 -9.59 -10.36 -11.38
CA LYS A 170 -8.60 -11.26 -12.02
C LYS A 170 -7.16 -10.88 -11.67
N SER A 171 -6.91 -9.61 -11.39
CA SER A 171 -5.60 -9.08 -11.00
C SER A 171 -5.31 -9.16 -9.50
N ASN A 172 -6.32 -9.41 -8.67
CA ASN A 172 -6.19 -9.63 -7.23
C ASN A 172 -6.79 -10.98 -6.83
N PRO A 173 -6.07 -12.10 -7.00
CA PRO A 173 -6.51 -13.39 -6.52
C PRO A 173 -6.35 -13.48 -5.00
N GLU A 174 -7.08 -12.66 -4.24
CA GLU A 174 -7.37 -13.01 -2.85
C GLU A 174 -8.36 -14.17 -2.89
N THR A 175 -7.80 -15.38 -2.97
CA THR A 175 -8.51 -16.60 -2.68
C THR A 175 -9.10 -16.42 -1.28
N ALA A 176 -10.42 -16.33 -1.19
CA ALA A 176 -11.15 -16.30 0.07
C ALA A 176 -10.97 -17.64 0.79
N VAL A 177 -9.79 -17.86 1.36
CA VAL A 177 -9.51 -18.97 2.26
C VAL A 177 -10.15 -18.58 3.59
N ALA A 178 -11.02 -19.44 4.09
CA ALA A 178 -11.61 -19.24 5.42
C ALA A 178 -10.49 -19.03 6.45
N PRO A 179 -10.60 -18.01 7.32
CA PRO A 179 -9.53 -17.70 8.26
C PRO A 179 -9.24 -18.92 9.15
N ARG A 180 -8.00 -19.40 9.09
CA ARG A 180 -7.54 -20.50 9.94
C ARG A 180 -7.55 -20.05 11.40
N ASN A 181 -7.73 -21.01 12.32
CA ASN A 181 -7.60 -20.75 13.75
C ASN A 181 -6.19 -20.19 14.05
N PRO A 182 -6.05 -19.03 14.74
CA PRO A 182 -4.76 -18.43 15.05
C PRO A 182 -3.75 -19.36 15.75
N ALA A 183 -4.22 -20.26 16.62
CA ALA A 183 -3.35 -21.23 17.29
C ALA A 183 -2.79 -22.26 16.30
N GLN A 184 -3.64 -22.77 15.40
CA GLN A 184 -3.20 -23.67 14.33
C GLN A 184 -2.25 -22.96 13.38
N LEU A 185 -2.54 -21.71 13.03
CA LEU A 185 -1.73 -20.91 12.15
C LEU A 185 -0.33 -20.64 12.73
N ARG A 186 -0.23 -20.41 14.05
CA ARG A 186 1.05 -20.33 14.77
C ARG A 186 1.81 -21.65 14.67
N THR A 187 1.16 -22.78 14.95
CA THR A 187 1.78 -24.11 14.85
C THR A 187 2.29 -24.40 13.44
N ASP A 188 1.47 -24.11 12.42
CA ASP A 188 1.82 -24.29 11.01
C ASP A 188 3.02 -23.38 10.64
N LEU A 189 3.01 -22.12 11.08
CA LEU A 189 4.12 -21.19 10.85
C LEU A 189 5.41 -21.69 11.50
N ILE A 190 5.37 -22.18 12.74
CA ILE A 190 6.56 -22.73 13.42
C ILE A 190 7.08 -23.95 12.68
N ALA A 191 6.19 -24.86 12.25
CA ALA A 191 6.57 -26.03 11.47
C ALA A 191 7.24 -25.63 10.14
N TYR A 192 6.70 -24.62 9.46
CA TYR A 192 7.32 -24.07 8.26
C TYR A 192 8.68 -23.44 8.56
N MET A 193 8.77 -22.59 9.58
CA MET A 193 10.01 -21.90 9.97
C MET A 193 11.15 -22.88 10.27
N LYS A 194 10.86 -24.05 10.85
CA LYS A 194 11.87 -25.11 11.05
C LYS A 194 12.48 -25.64 9.74
N THR A 195 11.76 -25.58 8.63
CA THR A 195 12.27 -25.98 7.31
C THR A 195 13.24 -24.97 6.71
N VAL A 196 13.24 -23.74 7.23
CA VAL A 196 14.10 -22.62 6.84
C VAL A 196 15.02 -22.20 7.99
N ASP A 197 15.48 -23.15 8.79
CA ASP A 197 16.40 -22.93 9.92
C ASP A 197 15.94 -21.86 10.92
N CYS A 198 14.63 -21.76 11.12
CA CYS A 198 13.96 -20.82 12.03
C CYS A 198 14.26 -19.34 11.78
N LYS A 199 14.78 -19.01 10.59
CA LYS A 199 15.07 -17.65 10.16
C LYS A 199 14.57 -17.46 8.74
N LEU A 200 13.69 -16.50 8.55
CA LEU A 200 13.13 -16.20 7.23
C LEU A 200 13.32 -14.71 6.93
N GLY A 201 14.10 -14.43 5.88
CA GLY A 201 14.23 -13.07 5.34
C GLY A 201 12.94 -12.63 4.65
N ARG A 202 12.66 -11.32 4.63
CA ARG A 202 11.41 -10.80 4.06
C ARG A 202 11.24 -11.13 2.57
N THR A 203 12.30 -11.04 1.77
CA THR A 203 12.27 -11.40 0.35
C THR A 203 11.88 -12.87 0.15
N ASP A 204 12.42 -13.76 0.98
CA ASP A 204 12.08 -15.19 0.95
C ASP A 204 10.65 -15.41 1.45
N ALA A 205 10.21 -14.67 2.47
CA ALA A 205 8.86 -14.72 2.98
C ALA A 205 7.82 -14.39 1.91
N ASP A 206 8.04 -13.34 1.11
CA ASP A 206 7.10 -12.88 0.09
C ASP A 206 6.89 -13.91 -1.05
N SER A 207 7.89 -14.75 -1.32
CA SER A 207 7.79 -15.79 -2.35
C SER A 207 7.38 -17.16 -1.79
N GLN A 208 7.91 -17.54 -0.62
CA GLN A 208 7.78 -18.90 -0.11
C GLN A 208 6.53 -19.09 0.77
N LEU A 209 6.12 -18.09 1.56
CA LEU A 209 4.94 -18.20 2.42
C LEU A 209 3.64 -18.40 1.61
N PRO A 210 3.40 -17.67 0.51
CA PRO A 210 2.25 -17.95 -0.36
C PRO A 210 2.27 -19.36 -0.95
N ALA A 211 3.44 -19.84 -1.36
CA ALA A 211 3.60 -21.20 -1.88
C ALA A 211 3.32 -22.27 -0.81
N ALA A 212 3.62 -21.98 0.45
CA ALA A 212 3.28 -22.79 1.61
C ALA A 212 1.82 -22.60 2.10
N GLY A 213 1.01 -21.82 1.37
CA GLY A 213 -0.41 -21.62 1.64
C GLY A 213 -0.69 -20.59 2.74
N PHE A 214 0.29 -19.76 3.10
CA PHE A 214 0.10 -18.64 4.02
C PHE A 214 -0.24 -17.34 3.29
N THR A 215 -1.04 -16.50 3.93
CA THR A 215 -1.25 -15.12 3.51
C THR A 215 -0.67 -14.15 4.54
N THR A 216 -0.18 -12.99 4.08
CA THR A 216 0.32 -11.95 4.98
C THR A 216 -0.76 -11.47 5.95
N LYS A 217 -2.03 -11.46 5.49
CA LYS A 217 -3.19 -11.03 6.25
C LYS A 217 -3.44 -11.91 7.48
N GLU A 218 -3.36 -13.23 7.32
CA GLU A 218 -3.55 -14.15 8.44
C GLU A 218 -2.32 -14.20 9.36
N LEU A 219 -1.11 -14.12 8.80
CA LEU A 219 0.12 -14.23 9.56
C LEU A 219 0.43 -13.00 10.41
N ARG A 220 0.06 -11.79 9.96
CA ARG A 220 0.37 -10.54 10.67
C ARG A 220 -0.03 -10.54 12.15
N PRO A 221 -1.28 -10.84 12.55
CA PRO A 221 -1.64 -10.87 13.97
C PRO A 221 -0.92 -11.97 14.75
N VAL A 222 -0.62 -13.12 14.12
CA VAL A 222 0.11 -14.22 14.75
C VAL A 222 1.56 -13.84 15.02
N ILE A 223 2.28 -13.35 14.01
CA ILE A 223 3.67 -12.90 14.13
C ILE A 223 3.77 -11.76 15.15
N GLY A 224 2.83 -10.80 15.12
CA GLY A 224 2.77 -9.71 16.10
C GLY A 224 2.66 -10.22 17.53
N LYS A 225 1.84 -11.26 17.77
CA LYS A 225 1.72 -11.91 19.08
C LYS A 225 2.99 -12.67 19.45
N MET A 226 3.59 -13.43 18.53
CA MET A 226 4.84 -14.15 18.78
C MET A 226 5.97 -13.20 19.18
N ILE A 227 6.07 -12.03 18.54
CA ILE A 227 7.05 -11.00 18.91
C ILE A 227 6.76 -10.44 20.32
N ALA A 228 5.49 -10.15 20.62
CA ALA A 228 5.09 -9.64 21.93
C ALA A 228 5.35 -10.66 23.07
N ASP A 229 5.19 -11.95 22.77
CA ASP A 229 5.40 -13.05 23.71
C ASP A 229 6.89 -13.48 23.80
N GLY A 230 7.78 -12.87 23.01
CA GLY A 230 9.23 -13.19 22.99
C GLY A 230 9.59 -14.46 22.22
N GLU A 231 8.64 -15.04 21.50
CA GLU A 231 8.76 -16.26 20.69
C GLU A 231 9.44 -16.02 19.35
N ALA A 232 9.46 -14.78 18.88
CA ALA A 232 10.11 -14.37 17.65
C ALA A 232 10.71 -12.96 17.81
N VAL A 233 11.74 -12.68 17.02
CA VAL A 233 12.37 -11.37 16.94
C VAL A 233 12.42 -10.95 15.49
N MET A 234 12.00 -9.71 15.22
CA MET A 234 12.21 -9.05 13.94
C MET A 234 13.57 -8.35 13.96
N ASN A 235 14.50 -8.82 13.14
CA ASN A 235 15.76 -8.13 12.91
C ASN A 235 15.58 -7.10 11.79
N VAL A 236 15.75 -5.83 12.14
CA VAL A 236 15.63 -4.70 11.20
C VAL A 236 16.86 -4.52 10.32
N ASP A 237 18.02 -5.03 10.75
CA ASP A 237 19.30 -4.85 10.05
C ASP A 237 19.46 -5.77 8.84
N ASP A 238 18.74 -6.90 8.82
CA ASP A 238 18.71 -7.84 7.69
C ASP A 238 17.31 -8.20 7.23
N ASP A 239 16.31 -7.49 7.77
CA ASP A 239 14.90 -7.62 7.45
C ASP A 239 14.37 -9.06 7.56
N SER A 240 14.70 -9.73 8.67
CA SER A 240 14.36 -11.14 8.90
C SER A 240 13.56 -11.37 10.18
N LEU A 241 12.65 -12.34 10.14
CA LEU A 241 11.99 -12.88 11.31
C LEU A 241 12.79 -14.12 11.79
N THR A 242 13.19 -14.14 13.05
CA THR A 242 13.87 -15.28 13.68
C THR A 242 13.05 -15.79 14.86
N LEU A 243 12.80 -17.10 14.95
CA LEU A 243 12.14 -17.69 16.12
C LEU A 243 13.13 -17.85 17.27
N SER A 244 12.64 -17.78 18.51
CA SER A 244 13.46 -18.08 19.69
C SER A 244 13.92 -19.54 19.66
N GLN A 245 15.02 -19.83 20.36
CA GLN A 245 15.54 -21.19 20.43
C GLN A 245 14.53 -22.15 21.08
N GLU A 246 13.77 -21.71 22.09
CA GLU A 246 12.76 -22.55 22.72
C GLU A 246 11.70 -22.98 21.70
N VAL A 247 11.15 -22.03 20.94
CA VAL A 247 10.07 -22.27 19.98
C VAL A 247 10.55 -23.03 18.74
N CYS A 248 11.76 -22.73 18.28
CA CYS A 248 12.40 -23.44 17.18
C CYS A 248 12.69 -24.92 17.51
N SER A 249 12.83 -25.25 18.80
CA SER A 249 13.19 -26.61 19.26
C SER A 249 11.99 -27.46 19.71
N GLU A 250 10.77 -26.90 19.74
CA GLU A 250 9.52 -27.64 20.03
C GLU A 250 9.27 -28.80 19.06
#